data_AF-A0A820SFP0-F1
#
_entry.id   AF-A0A820SFP0-F1
#
_cell.length_a   1.000
_cell.length_b   1.000
_cell.length_c   1.000
_cell.angle_alpha   90.00
_cell.angle_beta   90.00
_cell.angle_gamma   90.00
#
_symmetry.space_group_name_H-M   'P 1'
#
loop_
_entity.id
_entity.type
_entity.pdbx_description
1 polymer ?
#
loop_
_entity_poly.entity_id
_entity_poly.type
_entity_poly.pdbx_seq_one_letter_code
_entity_poly.pdbx_strand_id
1 'polypeptide(L)'
;MTAEPFIRYPNSKYVQQFKKTCYVLITKAKPEFVSTVEADEGIQFSNTHLVLENIGIQNATYDDCAIVQYVCRQVSKRAARLAAAGLAVLVNRIGKPHVTIGVDGSLY
;
A
#
# COMPACT_ATOMS: atom_id res chain seq x y z
N MET A 1 -8.99 12.06 -10.30
CA MET A 1 -8.43 11.00 -11.17
C MET A 1 -6.98 11.36 -11.47
N THR A 2 -6.10 11.23 -10.48
CA THR A 2 -4.67 11.54 -10.63
C THR A 2 -3.95 10.27 -11.05
N ALA A 3 -3.39 10.28 -12.25
CA ALA A 3 -2.52 9.21 -12.72
C ALA A 3 -1.22 9.30 -11.89
N GLU A 4 -0.98 8.31 -11.03
CA GLU A 4 0.32 8.17 -10.35
C GLU A 4 1.38 7.90 -11.42
N PRO A 5 2.52 8.62 -11.43
CA PRO A 5 3.59 8.33 -12.36
C PRO A 5 4.08 6.90 -12.11
N PHE A 6 4.02 6.07 -13.15
CA PHE A 6 4.65 4.77 -13.18
C PHE A 6 6.16 5.00 -13.29
N ILE A 7 6.83 5.20 -12.14
CA ILE A 7 8.29 5.33 -12.09
C ILE A 7 8.86 3.96 -12.46
N ARG A 8 9.27 3.84 -13.73
CA ARG A 8 9.90 2.65 -14.27
C ARG A 8 11.35 2.65 -13.80
N TYR A 9 11.64 2.00 -12.68
CA TYR A 9 13.00 1.91 -12.14
C TYR A 9 13.88 1.08 -13.10
N PRO A 10 14.84 1.71 -13.82
CA PRO A 10 15.56 1.07 -14.92
C PRO A 10 16.76 0.22 -14.48
N ASN A 11 17.03 0.11 -13.17
CA ASN A 11 18.26 -0.47 -12.63
C ASN A 11 18.03 -1.82 -11.91
N SER A 12 18.81 -2.83 -12.31
CA SER A 12 18.73 -4.22 -11.80
C SER A 12 18.86 -4.35 -10.27
N LYS A 13 19.68 -3.51 -9.62
CA LYS A 13 19.83 -3.50 -8.15
C LYS A 13 18.55 -3.07 -7.42
N TYR A 14 17.85 -2.05 -7.93
CA TYR A 14 16.60 -1.57 -7.36
C TYR A 14 15.46 -2.57 -7.56
N VAL A 15 15.45 -3.31 -8.68
CA VAL A 15 14.45 -4.38 -8.91
C VAL A 15 14.65 -5.54 -7.94
N GLN A 16 15.90 -5.89 -7.60
CA GLN A 16 16.18 -6.91 -6.58
C GLN A 16 15.84 -6.43 -5.17
N GLN A 17 16.17 -5.18 -4.85
CA GLN A 17 15.77 -4.56 -3.59
C GLN A 17 14.24 -4.51 -3.49
N PHE A 18 13.54 -4.12 -4.55
CA PHE A 18 12.09 -4.13 -4.62
C PHE A 18 11.52 -5.54 -4.40
N LYS A 19 12.06 -6.57 -5.04
CA LYS A 19 11.65 -7.96 -4.78
C LYS A 19 11.83 -8.37 -3.31
N LYS A 20 12.98 -8.01 -2.72
CA LYS A 20 13.30 -8.34 -1.32
C LYS A 20 12.39 -7.59 -0.35
N THR A 21 12.22 -6.28 -0.54
CA THR A 21 11.39 -5.41 0.28
C THR A 21 9.90 -5.75 0.14
N CYS A 22 9.41 -6.01 -1.09
CA CYS A 22 8.04 -6.47 -1.30
C CYS A 22 7.79 -7.84 -0.66
N TYR A 23 8.70 -8.80 -0.77
CA TYR A 23 8.54 -10.11 -0.14
C TYR A 23 8.46 -9.99 1.38
N VAL A 24 9.32 -9.17 1.96
CA VAL A 24 9.35 -8.89 3.40
C VAL A 24 8.08 -8.14 3.84
N LEU A 25 7.60 -7.16 3.08
CA LEU A 25 6.32 -6.50 3.35
C LEU A 25 5.15 -7.48 3.26
N ILE A 26 5.09 -8.35 2.25
CA ILE A 26 3.98 -9.30 2.11
C ILE A 26 3.98 -10.36 3.22
N THR A 27 5.17 -10.77 3.68
CA THR A 27 5.30 -11.84 4.69
C THR A 27 5.27 -11.33 6.13
N LYS A 28 5.63 -10.07 6.37
CA LYS A 28 5.77 -9.51 7.74
C LYS A 28 5.07 -8.18 7.98
N ALA A 29 4.54 -7.51 6.95
CA ALA A 29 3.82 -6.27 7.19
C ALA A 29 2.44 -6.54 7.79
N LYS A 30 2.17 -5.86 8.90
CA LYS A 30 0.83 -5.75 9.48
C LYS A 30 0.04 -4.66 8.75
N PRO A 31 -1.30 -4.76 8.69
CA PRO A 31 -2.13 -3.71 8.10
C PRO A 31 -1.93 -2.35 8.79
N GLU A 32 -1.64 -2.32 10.09
CA GLU A 32 -1.32 -1.07 10.82
C GLU A 32 -0.13 -0.31 10.21
N PHE A 33 0.84 -1.02 9.62
CA PHE A 33 2.02 -0.39 9.03
C PHE A 33 1.70 0.38 7.76
N VAL A 34 0.77 -0.12 6.94
CA VAL A 34 0.34 0.57 5.72
C VAL A 34 -0.28 1.90 6.08
N SER A 35 -1.17 1.92 7.07
CA SER A 35 -1.79 3.16 7.56
C SER A 35 -0.76 4.13 8.13
N THR A 36 0.22 3.62 8.89
CA THR A 36 1.28 4.45 9.49
C THR A 36 2.22 5.05 8.43
N VAL A 37 2.55 4.29 7.38
CA VAL A 37 3.40 4.74 6.26
C VAL A 37 2.64 5.70 5.32
N GLU A 38 1.33 5.50 5.15
CA GLU A 38 0.47 6.41 4.38
C GLU A 38 0.17 7.71 5.16
N ALA A 39 0.26 7.70 6.50
CA ALA A 39 0.11 8.87 7.35
C ALA A 39 1.37 9.77 7.40
N ASP A 40 2.52 9.28 6.93
CA ASP A 40 3.73 10.10 6.81
C ASP A 40 3.55 11.15 5.70
N GLU A 41 3.37 12.42 6.09
CA GLU A 41 3.34 13.56 5.17
C GLU A 41 4.72 14.25 5.11
N GLY A 42 5.30 14.32 3.91
CA GLY A 42 6.52 15.08 3.64
C GLY A 42 7.80 14.23 3.52
N ILE A 43 8.95 14.84 3.84
CA ILE A 43 10.30 14.28 3.62
C ILE A 43 10.80 13.51 4.87
N GLN A 44 10.07 13.62 5.98
CA GLN A 44 10.42 12.97 7.24
C GLN A 44 9.73 11.60 7.29
N PHE A 45 10.36 10.60 6.68
CA PHE A 45 9.95 9.19 6.69
C PHE A 45 10.09 8.54 8.09
N SER A 46 9.79 9.27 9.15
CA SER A 46 10.07 8.89 10.54
C SER A 46 9.29 7.65 10.95
N ASN A 47 7.99 7.57 10.62
CA ASN A 47 7.21 6.38 10.92
C ASN A 47 7.56 5.23 9.98
N THR A 48 7.84 5.54 8.72
CA THR A 48 8.29 4.56 7.73
C THR A 48 9.61 3.90 8.18
N HIS A 49 10.52 4.67 8.77
CA HIS A 49 11.80 4.17 9.29
C HIS A 49 11.59 3.24 10.49
N LEU A 50 10.73 3.63 11.44
CA LEU A 50 10.33 2.77 12.55
C LEU A 50 9.68 1.46 12.08
N VAL A 51 8.79 1.52 11.09
CA VAL A 51 8.17 0.32 10.50
C VAL A 51 9.22 -0.57 9.85
N LEU A 52 10.18 0.02 9.13
CA LEU A 52 11.26 -0.72 8.47
C LEU A 52 12.19 -1.41 9.49
N GLU A 53 12.53 -0.72 10.57
CA GLU A 53 13.27 -1.30 11.69
C GLU A 53 12.50 -2.46 12.35
N ASN A 54 11.20 -2.29 12.60
CA ASN A 54 10.33 -3.33 13.18
C ASN A 54 10.24 -4.58 12.28
N ILE A 55 10.36 -4.41 10.97
CA ILE A 55 10.31 -5.50 9.99
C ILE A 55 11.70 -6.14 9.79
N GLY A 56 12.76 -5.55 10.34
CA GLY A 56 14.14 -6.06 10.33
C GLY A 56 15.04 -5.46 9.25
N ILE A 57 14.65 -4.33 8.65
CA ILE A 57 15.50 -3.55 7.73
C ILE A 57 16.17 -2.44 8.53
N GLN A 58 17.39 -2.69 8.98
CA GLN A 58 18.22 -1.71 9.69
C GLN A 58 18.95 -0.81 8.66
N ASN A 59 19.06 0.50 8.94
CA ASN A 59 19.67 1.51 8.05
C ASN A 59 18.95 1.68 6.70
N ALA A 60 17.62 1.80 6.71
CA ALA A 60 16.87 2.12 5.50
C ALA A 60 17.29 3.48 4.91
N THR A 61 17.56 3.51 3.60
CA THR A 61 17.89 4.73 2.87
C THR A 61 16.62 5.51 2.54
N TYR A 62 16.73 6.82 2.25
CA TYR A 62 15.61 7.63 1.76
C TYR A 62 14.89 6.97 0.56
N ASP A 63 15.65 6.41 -0.38
CA ASP A 63 15.12 5.67 -1.53
C ASP A 63 14.31 4.43 -1.11
N ASP A 64 14.75 3.71 -0.08
CA ASP A 64 14.04 2.53 0.44
C ASP A 64 12.70 2.94 1.06
N CYS A 65 12.66 4.04 1.83
CA CYS A 65 11.42 4.58 2.40
C CYS A 65 10.45 5.02 1.31
N ALA A 66 10.92 5.71 0.28
CA ALA A 66 10.10 6.13 -0.86
C ALA A 66 9.52 4.93 -1.63
N ILE A 67 10.31 3.87 -1.82
CA ILE A 67 9.85 2.63 -2.45
C ILE A 67 8.79 1.95 -1.60
N VAL A 68 8.99 1.85 -0.28
CA VAL A 68 8.05 1.20 0.64
C VAL A 68 6.72 1.94 0.64
N GLN A 69 6.74 3.27 0.76
CA GLN A 69 5.53 4.09 0.69
C GLN A 69 4.81 3.92 -0.65
N TYR A 70 5.54 3.92 -1.76
CA TYR A 70 4.96 3.68 -3.09
C TYR A 70 4.31 2.30 -3.19
N VAL A 71 4.98 1.25 -2.73
CA VAL A 71 4.47 -0.13 -2.77
C VAL A 71 3.21 -0.26 -1.92
N CYS A 72 3.25 0.22 -0.67
CA CYS A 72 2.10 0.20 0.24
C CYS A 72 0.88 0.87 -0.40
N ARG A 73 1.08 2.06 -0.98
CA ARG A 73 0.03 2.81 -1.68
C ARG A 73 -0.55 2.07 -2.89
N GLN A 74 0.30 1.44 -3.70
CA GLN A 74 -0.15 0.69 -4.87
C GLN A 74 -0.90 -0.58 -4.49
N VAL A 75 -0.45 -1.29 -3.45
CA VAL A 75 -1.11 -2.49 -2.93
C VAL A 75 -2.48 -2.12 -2.35
N SER A 76 -2.54 -1.09 -1.52
CA SER A 76 -3.79 -0.55 -0.95
C SER A 76 -4.79 -0.18 -2.03
N LYS A 77 -4.37 0.59 -3.05
CA LYS A 77 -5.22 0.94 -4.20
C LYS A 77 -5.73 -0.26 -4.97
N ARG A 78 -4.89 -1.29 -5.21
CA ARG A 78 -5.31 -2.50 -5.91
C ARG A 78 -6.33 -3.29 -5.08
N ALA A 79 -6.09 -3.44 -3.79
CA ALA A 79 -7.02 -4.10 -2.87
C ALA A 79 -8.38 -3.37 -2.85
N ALA A 80 -8.38 -2.04 -2.73
CA ALA A 80 -9.59 -1.22 -2.76
C ALA A 80 -10.36 -1.36 -4.09
N ARG A 81 -9.66 -1.41 -5.23
CA ARG A 81 -10.30 -1.62 -6.54
C ARG A 81 -10.91 -3.00 -6.69
N LEU A 82 -10.27 -4.05 -6.16
CA LEU A 82 -10.82 -5.41 -6.17
C LEU A 82 -12.06 -5.49 -5.28
N ALA A 83 -12.02 -4.90 -4.08
CA ALA A 83 -13.17 -4.80 -3.20
C ALA A 83 -14.33 -4.04 -3.86
N ALA A 84 -14.03 -2.88 -4.47
CA ALA A 84 -15.02 -2.08 -5.21
C ALA A 84 -15.61 -2.84 -6.40
N ALA A 85 -14.81 -3.62 -7.13
CA ALA A 85 -15.29 -4.44 -8.23
C ALA A 85 -16.24 -5.55 -7.75
N GLY A 86 -15.90 -6.25 -6.66
CA GLY A 86 -16.78 -7.23 -6.03
C GLY A 86 -18.10 -6.61 -5.57
N LEU A 87 -18.01 -5.44 -4.95
CA LEU A 87 -19.18 -4.69 -4.49
C LEU A 87 -20.06 -4.22 -5.65
N ALA A 88 -19.46 -3.73 -6.73
CA ALA A 88 -20.18 -3.33 -7.95
C ALA A 88 -20.94 -4.52 -8.56
N VAL A 89 -20.32 -5.70 -8.62
CA VAL A 89 -20.98 -6.93 -9.09
C VAL A 89 -22.14 -7.32 -8.19
N LEU A 90 -21.97 -7.22 -6.86
CA LEU A 90 -23.02 -7.54 -5.89
C LEU A 90 -24.21 -6.59 -6.01
N VAL A 91 -23.96 -5.28 -6.06
CA VAL A 91 -25.00 -4.26 -6.24
C VAL A 91 -25.74 -4.47 -7.56
N ASN A 92 -25.01 -4.76 -8.64
CA ASN A 92 -25.60 -5.07 -9.94
C ASN A 92 -26.47 -6.35 -9.90
N ARG A 93 -26.07 -7.35 -9.12
CA ARG A 93 -26.86 -8.57 -8.88
C ARG A 93 -28.13 -8.32 -8.06
N ILE A 94 -28.09 -7.42 -7.08
CA ILE A 94 -29.24 -7.08 -6.22
C ILE A 94 -30.33 -6.35 -7.02
N GLY A 95 -29.96 -5.60 -8.07
CA GLY A 95 -30.91 -4.99 -8.99
C GLY A 95 -31.79 -3.91 -8.36
N LYS A 96 -31.34 -3.29 -7.26
CA LYS A 96 -32.04 -2.18 -6.60
C LYS A 96 -31.39 -0.83 -6.97
N PRO A 97 -32.18 0.22 -7.25
CA PRO A 97 -31.65 1.54 -7.60
C PRO A 97 -30.95 2.24 -6.43
N HIS A 98 -31.31 1.91 -5.19
CA HIS A 98 -30.67 2.43 -3.99
C HIS A 98 -30.27 1.27 -3.08
N VAL A 99 -28.97 1.17 -2.80
CA VAL A 99 -28.37 0.17 -1.90
C VAL A 99 -27.45 0.89 -0.93
N THR A 100 -27.69 0.74 0.37
CA THR A 100 -26.80 1.20 1.43
C THR A 100 -25.84 0.09 1.78
N ILE A 101 -24.54 0.39 1.79
CA ILE A 101 -23.49 -0.58 2.09
C ILE A 101 -22.90 -0.20 3.44
N GLY A 102 -23.17 -1.01 4.46
CA GLY A 102 -22.51 -0.89 5.75
C GLY A 102 -21.07 -1.37 5.61
N VAL A 103 -20.12 -0.50 5.87
CA VAL A 103 -18.69 -0.84 5.92
C VAL A 103 -18.29 -0.77 7.39
N ASP A 104 -17.85 -1.90 7.95
CA ASP A 104 -17.33 -1.99 9.31
C ASP A 104 -16.00 -2.75 9.27
N GLY A 105 -14.95 -2.14 9.78
CA GLY A 105 -13.60 -2.68 9.76
C GLY A 105 -12.55 -1.61 10.06
N SER A 106 -11.49 -2.00 10.78
CA SER A 106 -10.40 -1.11 11.24
C SER A 106 -9.53 -0.49 10.14
N LEU A 107 -9.87 -0.72 8.87
CA LEU A 107 -9.11 -0.29 7.69
C LEU A 107 -9.84 0.77 6.85
N TYR A 108 -11.12 1.05 7.17
CA TYR A 108 -11.93 2.09 6.55
C TYR A 108 -12.18 3.22 7.55
#